data_AF-A0A1G4IYM7-F1
#
_entry.id   AF-A0A1G4IYM7-F1
#
_cell.length_a   1.000
_cell.length_b   1.000
_cell.length_c   1.000
_cell.angle_alpha   90.00
_cell.angle_beta   90.00
_cell.angle_gamma   90.00
#
_symmetry.space_group_name_H-M   'P 1'
#
loop_
_entity.id
_entity.type
_entity.pdbx_description
1 polymer ?
#
loop_
_entity_poly.entity_id
_entity_poly.type
_entity_poly.pdbx_seq_one_letter_code
_entity_poly.pdbx_strand_id
1 'polypeptide(L)'
;MEVATESFLSNIFEARYWLYPLQGFGYAMWINLFWKEMTLIFLTYLSKLTLVSVFYYLLLFPFVLGINTVMWGPLGITVAVVHAILQVNMYASTLTRLHSAKYAPLIMEKLVRAKNSNNAIVASRIFMPTVQRAISAKPKRHLAKAVPIFLAKMTLKLSFYSLIFMVSLIPIAGVFLVRIIRSGTVGYLYSIPILAVQKPLSLKKGEIFYRDLGKNVAFGVVGGFLELLPIFSGLCIATNYIGRGLWLLDESAKLEPGVSPKQFLASL
;
A
#
# COMPACT_ATOMS: atom_id res chain seq x y z
N MET A 1 -24.55 6.86 5.30
CA MET A 1 -23.75 7.00 4.06
C MET A 1 -23.20 8.42 3.94
N GLU A 2 -24.02 9.42 4.22
CA GLU A 2 -23.69 10.86 4.19
C GLU A 2 -22.42 11.25 4.97
N VAL A 3 -22.27 10.80 6.22
CA VAL A 3 -21.07 11.03 7.06
C VAL A 3 -19.79 10.46 6.43
N ALA A 4 -19.88 9.35 5.69
CA ALA A 4 -18.71 8.76 5.03
C ALA A 4 -18.30 9.56 3.79
N THR A 5 -19.25 10.13 3.06
CA THR A 5 -19.01 10.98 1.88
C THR A 5 -18.44 12.36 2.23
N GLU A 6 -18.96 13.02 3.28
CA GLU A 6 -18.42 14.32 3.73
C GLU A 6 -17.01 14.17 4.30
N SER A 7 -16.80 13.13 5.13
CA SER A 7 -15.47 12.77 5.63
C SER A 7 -14.52 12.40 4.48
N PHE A 8 -15.00 11.70 3.45
CA PHE A 8 -14.17 11.33 2.30
C PHE A 8 -13.68 12.57 1.53
N LEU A 9 -14.58 13.48 1.16
CA LEU A 9 -14.23 14.67 0.39
C LEU A 9 -13.33 15.62 1.19
N SER A 10 -13.64 15.86 2.46
CA SER A 10 -12.76 16.69 3.30
C SER A 10 -11.35 16.09 3.40
N ASN A 11 -11.25 14.80 3.72
CA ASN A 11 -9.97 14.13 3.92
C ASN A 11 -9.16 13.92 2.62
N ILE A 12 -9.81 13.76 1.46
CA ILE A 12 -9.07 13.59 0.19
C ILE A 12 -8.44 14.91 -0.27
N PHE A 13 -9.01 16.06 0.08
CA PHE A 13 -8.43 17.37 -0.26
C PHE A 13 -7.47 17.90 0.80
N GLU A 14 -7.33 17.23 1.95
CA GLU A 14 -6.30 17.55 2.93
C GLU A 14 -4.90 17.21 2.38
N ALA A 15 -4.14 18.25 2.01
CA ALA A 15 -2.79 18.16 1.48
C ALA A 15 -1.84 17.30 2.33
N ARG A 16 -2.07 17.22 3.65
CA ARG A 16 -1.25 16.44 4.59
C ARG A 16 -1.15 14.96 4.19
N TYR A 17 -2.26 14.34 3.78
CA TYR A 17 -2.28 12.91 3.49
C TYR A 17 -1.55 12.55 2.18
N TRP A 18 -1.44 13.50 1.25
CA TRP A 18 -0.68 13.36 0.01
C TRP A 18 0.83 13.43 0.24
N LEU A 19 1.27 14.16 1.27
CA LEU A 19 2.70 14.43 1.51
C LEU A 19 3.41 13.30 2.26
N TYR A 20 2.70 12.48 3.04
CA TYR A 20 3.34 11.45 3.87
C TYR A 20 4.21 10.44 3.09
N PRO A 21 3.84 9.94 1.90
CA PRO A 21 4.73 9.11 1.09
C PRO A 21 6.05 9.80 0.73
N LEU A 22 6.00 11.10 0.40
CA LEU A 22 7.18 11.91 0.08
C LEU A 22 8.03 12.21 1.32
N GLN A 23 7.39 12.51 2.45
CA GLN A 23 8.08 12.67 3.73
C GLN A 23 8.77 11.38 4.16
N GLY A 24 8.12 10.23 3.97
CA GLY A 24 8.73 8.92 4.21
C GLY A 24 9.97 8.68 3.34
N PHE A 25 9.92 9.12 2.08
CA PHE A 25 11.07 9.07 1.18
C PHE A 25 12.22 9.97 1.65
N GLY A 26 11.94 11.24 1.95
CA GLY A 26 12.95 12.16 2.50
C GLY A 26 13.56 11.64 3.81
N TYR A 27 12.72 11.27 4.78
CA TYR A 27 13.17 10.79 6.08
C TYR A 27 14.08 9.55 5.98
N ALA A 28 13.75 8.63 5.06
CA ALA A 28 14.54 7.42 4.83
C ALA A 28 15.90 7.68 4.18
N MET A 29 15.99 8.68 3.31
CA MET A 29 17.24 9.03 2.63
C MET A 29 18.20 9.80 3.55
N TRP A 30 17.67 10.65 4.42
CA TRP A 30 18.49 11.41 5.37
C TRP A 30 18.97 10.59 6.58
N ILE A 31 18.22 9.55 6.97
CA ILE A 31 18.50 8.77 8.19
C ILE A 31 18.83 7.32 7.84
N ASN A 32 20.04 6.89 8.17
CA ASN A 32 20.56 5.53 7.91
C ASN A 32 19.90 4.42 8.78
N LEU A 33 18.81 4.72 9.49
CA LEU A 33 18.18 3.79 10.45
C LEU A 33 17.45 2.63 9.76
N PHE A 34 16.96 2.84 8.54
CA PHE A 34 16.10 1.89 7.81
C PHE A 34 16.77 1.23 6.61
N TRP A 35 18.04 1.56 6.32
CA TRP A 35 18.71 1.12 5.09
C TRP A 35 18.82 -0.40 4.98
N LYS A 36 18.99 -1.10 6.11
CA LYS A 36 18.98 -2.57 6.14
C LYS A 36 17.64 -3.13 5.65
N GLU A 37 16.53 -2.66 6.20
CA GLU A 37 15.19 -3.09 5.79
C GLU A 37 14.88 -2.68 4.35
N MET A 38 15.24 -1.46 3.96
CA MET A 38 15.08 -0.95 2.59
C MET A 38 15.84 -1.81 1.58
N THR A 39 17.09 -2.16 1.87
CA THR A 39 17.91 -3.02 1.01
C THR A 39 17.30 -4.41 0.88
N LEU A 40 16.81 -5.01 1.97
CA LEU A 40 16.15 -6.32 1.93
C LEU A 40 14.85 -6.30 1.11
N ILE A 41 14.04 -5.25 1.26
CA ILE A 41 12.81 -5.06 0.48
C ILE A 41 13.15 -4.84 -1.00
N PHE A 42 14.20 -4.07 -1.29
CA PHE A 42 14.68 -3.81 -2.64
C PHE A 42 15.20 -5.07 -3.34
N LEU A 43 16.02 -5.87 -2.66
CA LEU A 43 16.50 -7.16 -3.18
C LEU A 43 15.34 -8.13 -3.43
N THR A 44 14.36 -8.16 -2.52
CA THR A 44 13.13 -8.94 -2.72
C THR A 44 12.39 -8.45 -3.96
N TYR A 45 12.27 -7.13 -4.14
CA TYR A 45 11.66 -6.54 -5.33
C TYR A 45 12.40 -6.94 -6.61
N LEU A 46 13.73 -6.86 -6.65
CA LEU A 46 14.51 -7.23 -7.82
C LEU A 46 14.31 -8.70 -8.18
N SER A 47 14.28 -9.60 -7.18
CA SER A 47 13.97 -11.02 -7.40
C SER A 47 12.59 -11.24 -8.00
N LYS A 48 11.57 -10.48 -7.55
CA LYS A 48 10.20 -10.58 -8.07
C LYS A 48 10.06 -9.92 -9.43
N LEU A 49 10.79 -8.84 -9.69
CA LEU A 49 10.83 -8.16 -10.98
C LEU A 49 11.36 -9.11 -12.05
N THR A 50 12.50 -9.76 -11.80
CA THR A 50 13.08 -10.74 -12.73
C THR A 50 12.12 -11.91 -12.98
N LEU A 51 11.56 -12.49 -11.91
CA LEU A 51 10.62 -13.60 -12.02
C LEU A 51 9.38 -13.23 -12.85
N VAL A 52 8.72 -12.12 -12.52
CA VAL A 52 7.52 -11.65 -13.22
C VAL A 52 7.84 -11.27 -14.66
N SER A 53 9.01 -10.67 -14.91
CA SER A 53 9.48 -10.33 -16.25
C SER A 53 9.56 -11.57 -17.14
N VAL A 54 10.20 -12.66 -16.67
CA VAL A 54 10.31 -13.91 -17.45
C VAL A 54 8.93 -14.44 -17.83
N PHE A 55 8.00 -14.56 -16.87
CA PHE A 55 6.65 -15.05 -17.17
C PHE A 55 5.88 -14.11 -18.11
N TYR A 56 6.01 -12.80 -17.91
CA TYR A 56 5.32 -11.81 -18.72
C TYR A 56 5.81 -11.83 -20.18
N TYR A 57 7.13 -11.85 -20.39
CA TYR A 57 7.72 -11.88 -21.73
C TYR A 57 7.43 -13.18 -22.48
N LEU A 58 7.32 -14.31 -21.78
CA LEU A 58 6.97 -15.59 -22.39
C LEU A 58 5.49 -15.71 -22.73
N LEU A 59 4.60 -15.23 -21.85
CA LEU A 59 3.16 -15.52 -21.95
C LEU A 59 2.32 -14.36 -22.48
N LEU A 60 2.63 -13.12 -22.10
CA LEU A 60 1.76 -11.95 -22.37
C LEU A 60 2.34 -11.02 -23.43
N PHE A 61 3.66 -10.85 -23.46
CA PHE A 61 4.32 -9.89 -24.36
C PHE A 61 4.04 -10.13 -25.84
N PRO A 62 3.98 -11.37 -26.39
CA PRO A 62 3.64 -11.57 -27.80
C PRO A 62 2.26 -11.00 -28.17
N PHE A 63 1.27 -11.17 -27.29
CA PHE A 63 -0.08 -10.64 -27.49
C PHE A 63 -0.10 -9.11 -27.38
N VAL A 64 0.57 -8.57 -26.37
CA VAL A 64 0.70 -7.12 -26.16
C VAL A 64 1.41 -6.47 -27.34
N LEU A 65 2.48 -7.07 -27.84
CA LEU A 65 3.22 -6.60 -29.00
C LEU A 65 2.35 -6.65 -30.26
N GLY A 66 1.63 -7.74 -30.49
CA GLY A 66 0.73 -7.88 -31.63
C GLY A 66 -0.36 -6.81 -31.63
N ILE A 67 -1.07 -6.63 -30.51
CA ILE A 67 -2.13 -5.62 -30.37
C ILE A 67 -1.59 -4.21 -30.61
N ASN A 68 -0.45 -3.87 -29.99
CA ASN A 68 0.13 -2.53 -30.14
C ASN A 68 0.66 -2.28 -31.55
N THR A 69 1.26 -3.27 -32.20
CA THR A 69 1.77 -3.15 -33.57
C THR A 69 0.63 -2.99 -34.58
N VAL A 70 -0.49 -3.69 -34.38
CA VAL A 70 -1.70 -3.51 -35.23
C VAL A 70 -2.30 -2.12 -35.05
N MET A 71 -2.34 -1.60 -33.82
CA MET A 71 -2.96 -0.29 -33.54
C MET A 71 -2.07 0.90 -33.92
N TRP A 72 -0.75 0.82 -33.73
CA TRP A 72 0.18 1.94 -33.85
C TRP A 72 1.29 1.73 -34.90
N GLY A 73 1.24 0.63 -35.67
CA GLY A 73 2.26 0.29 -36.66
C GLY A 73 3.64 0.03 -36.03
N PRO A 74 4.75 0.46 -36.66
CA PRO A 74 6.11 0.28 -36.13
C PRO A 74 6.34 0.94 -34.75
N LEU A 75 5.67 2.06 -34.47
CA LEU A 75 5.73 2.73 -33.15
C LEU A 75 5.10 1.86 -32.05
N GLY A 76 4.22 0.93 -32.43
CA GLY A 76 3.62 -0.04 -31.52
C GLY A 76 4.63 -0.91 -30.80
N ILE A 77 5.81 -1.17 -31.40
CA ILE A 77 6.89 -1.92 -30.76
C ILE A 77 7.40 -1.17 -29.54
N THR A 78 7.70 0.12 -29.69
CA THR A 78 8.21 0.97 -28.61
C THR A 78 7.19 1.12 -27.49
N VAL A 79 5.92 1.34 -27.87
CA VAL A 79 4.80 1.41 -26.92
C VAL A 79 4.63 0.09 -26.16
N ALA A 80 4.74 -1.05 -26.84
CA ALA A 80 4.63 -2.37 -26.22
C ALA A 80 5.75 -2.62 -25.20
N VAL A 81 6.99 -2.22 -25.49
CA VAL A 81 8.13 -2.35 -24.57
C VAL A 81 7.93 -1.48 -23.33
N VAL A 82 7.57 -0.21 -23.50
CA VAL A 82 7.31 0.70 -22.37
C VAL A 82 6.15 0.17 -21.52
N HIS A 83 5.07 -0.25 -22.17
CA HIS A 83 3.92 -0.83 -21.48
C HIS A 83 4.28 -2.10 -20.70
N ALA A 84 5.07 -3.00 -21.29
CA ALA A 84 5.55 -4.21 -20.63
C ALA A 84 6.36 -3.89 -19.37
N ILE A 85 7.30 -2.93 -19.45
CA ILE A 85 8.11 -2.50 -18.30
C ILE A 85 7.21 -1.99 -17.17
N LEU A 86 6.25 -1.11 -17.49
CA LEU A 86 5.32 -0.56 -16.50
C LEU A 86 4.42 -1.64 -15.88
N GLN A 87 3.90 -2.56 -16.68
CA GLN A 87 2.99 -3.60 -16.23
C GLN A 87 3.72 -4.66 -15.38
N VAL A 88 4.91 -5.09 -15.80
CA VAL A 88 5.80 -5.98 -15.02
C VAL A 88 6.15 -5.33 -13.68
N ASN A 89 6.53 -4.05 -13.68
CA ASN A 89 6.81 -3.31 -12.46
C ASN A 89 5.59 -3.27 -11.52
N MET A 90 4.40 -3.02 -12.05
CA MET A 90 3.16 -2.99 -11.25
C MET A 90 2.87 -4.31 -10.55
N TYR A 91 3.06 -5.44 -11.24
CA TYR A 91 2.87 -6.77 -10.66
C TYR A 91 3.97 -7.10 -9.64
N ALA A 92 5.23 -6.83 -9.97
CA ALA A 92 6.36 -7.04 -9.07
C ALA A 92 6.21 -6.22 -7.77
N SER A 93 5.85 -4.93 -7.86
CA SER A 93 5.66 -4.10 -6.67
C SER A 93 4.49 -4.58 -5.80
N THR A 94 3.40 -5.06 -6.42
CA THR A 94 2.26 -5.60 -5.70
C THR A 94 2.63 -6.86 -4.91
N LEU A 95 3.40 -7.77 -5.51
CA LEU A 95 3.88 -8.98 -4.84
C LEU A 95 4.87 -8.64 -3.71
N THR A 96 5.80 -7.72 -3.97
CA THR A 96 6.78 -7.28 -2.98
C THR A 96 6.09 -6.65 -1.78
N ARG A 97 5.11 -5.75 -1.98
CA ARG A 97 4.36 -5.12 -0.89
C ARG A 97 3.69 -6.14 0.03
N LEU A 98 3.11 -7.20 -0.54
CA LEU A 98 2.52 -8.27 0.26
C LEU A 98 3.57 -9.03 1.09
N HIS A 99 4.75 -9.30 0.50
CA HIS A 99 5.84 -9.97 1.22
C HIS A 99 6.48 -9.07 2.28
N SER A 100 6.66 -7.78 2.00
CA SER A 100 7.31 -6.81 2.87
C SER A 100 6.47 -6.39 4.07
N ALA A 101 5.18 -6.76 4.10
CA ALA A 101 4.29 -6.50 5.24
C ALA A 101 4.86 -7.01 6.58
N LYS A 102 5.74 -8.04 6.56
CA LYS A 102 6.43 -8.54 7.75
C LYS A 102 7.47 -7.57 8.34
N TYR A 103 8.04 -6.67 7.53
CA TYR A 103 9.03 -5.67 7.98
C TYR A 103 8.37 -4.42 8.55
N ALA A 104 7.09 -4.19 8.26
CA ALA A 104 6.37 -2.99 8.67
C ALA A 104 6.32 -2.77 10.21
N PRO A 105 6.09 -3.80 11.06
CA PRO A 105 6.17 -3.64 12.50
C PRO A 105 7.57 -3.21 12.99
N LEU A 106 8.63 -3.75 12.39
CA LEU A 106 10.02 -3.39 12.73
C LEU A 106 10.35 -1.96 12.34
N ILE A 107 9.91 -1.52 11.16
CA ILE A 107 10.02 -0.12 10.72
C ILE A 107 9.28 0.80 11.68
N MET A 108 8.06 0.41 12.09
CA MET A 108 7.26 1.17 13.07
C MET A 108 7.96 1.26 14.42
N GLU A 109 8.53 0.17 14.94
CA GLU A 109 9.26 0.15 16.20
C GLU A 109 10.47 1.10 16.17
N LYS A 110 11.26 1.05 15.09
CA LYS A 110 12.40 1.95 14.88
C LYS A 110 11.97 3.42 14.80
N LEU A 111 10.86 3.71 14.11
CA LEU A 111 10.29 5.06 14.02
C LEU A 111 9.85 5.58 15.39
N VAL A 112 9.13 4.75 16.15
CA VAL A 112 8.70 5.07 17.51
C VAL A 112 9.94 5.37 18.37
N ARG A 113 10.97 4.51 18.37
CA ARG A 113 12.20 4.74 19.15
C ARG A 113 12.93 6.02 18.74
N ALA A 114 13.04 6.31 17.45
CA ALA A 114 13.71 7.50 16.94
C ALA A 114 12.99 8.80 17.30
N LYS A 115 11.64 8.80 17.36
CA LYS A 115 10.82 9.97 17.69
C LYS A 115 10.49 10.09 19.19
N ASN A 116 10.41 9.00 19.95
CA ASN A 116 10.05 8.98 21.38
C ASN A 116 11.21 9.04 22.37
N SER A 117 12.34 9.67 22.03
CA SER A 117 13.38 9.88 23.04
C SER A 117 12.88 10.70 24.27
N ASN A 118 11.70 11.34 24.20
CA ASN A 118 11.08 12.09 25.31
C ASN A 118 9.65 11.66 25.73
N ASN A 119 8.88 10.88 24.95
CA ASN A 119 7.45 10.61 25.24
C ASN A 119 7.11 9.10 25.32
N ALA A 120 7.28 8.50 26.51
CA ALA A 120 6.98 7.08 26.77
C ALA A 120 5.51 6.67 26.54
N ILE A 121 4.59 7.64 26.44
CA ILE A 121 3.13 7.44 26.34
C ILE A 121 2.68 7.06 24.93
N VAL A 122 3.33 7.59 23.89
CA VAL A 122 3.02 7.24 22.49
C VAL A 122 3.44 5.80 22.19
N ALA A 123 4.55 5.34 22.77
CA ALA A 123 5.00 3.95 22.66
C ALA A 123 4.03 2.97 23.34
N SER A 124 3.47 3.32 24.51
CA SER A 124 2.54 2.45 25.26
C SER A 124 1.14 2.36 24.63
N ARG A 125 0.72 3.35 23.83
CA ARG A 125 -0.51 3.28 23.02
C ARG A 125 -0.33 2.51 21.71
N ILE A 126 0.88 2.48 21.16
CA ILE A 126 1.20 1.79 19.89
C ILE A 126 1.58 0.32 20.14
N PHE A 127 2.27 0.02 21.25
CA PHE A 127 2.70 -1.33 21.63
C PHE A 127 2.04 -1.75 22.95
N MET A 128 1.04 -2.63 22.87
CA MET A 128 0.62 -3.44 24.03
C MET A 128 1.09 -4.89 23.83
N PRO A 129 1.65 -5.55 24.87
CA PRO A 129 2.10 -6.92 24.77
C PRO A 129 0.97 -7.86 24.34
N THR A 130 1.39 -8.86 23.58
CA THR A 130 0.56 -9.89 22.95
C THR A 130 -0.12 -10.78 24.01
N VAL A 131 -1.21 -10.32 24.61
CA VAL A 131 -2.24 -11.26 25.09
C VAL A 131 -2.87 -11.84 23.84
N GLN A 132 -2.42 -13.04 23.45
CA GLN A 132 -3.14 -13.92 22.53
C GLN A 132 -4.54 -14.13 23.12
N ARG A 133 -5.54 -13.41 22.62
CA ARG A 133 -6.92 -13.87 22.84
C ARG A 133 -7.02 -15.20 22.12
N ALA A 134 -7.20 -16.26 22.92
CA ALA A 134 -7.52 -17.59 22.45
C ALA A 134 -8.53 -17.50 21.31
N ILE A 135 -8.20 -18.19 20.22
CA ILE A 135 -9.03 -18.32 19.03
C ILE A 135 -10.41 -18.78 19.52
N SER A 136 -11.38 -17.87 19.53
CA SER A 136 -12.77 -18.24 19.75
C SER A 136 -13.11 -19.26 18.68
N ALA A 137 -13.43 -20.48 19.12
CA ALA A 137 -13.82 -21.58 18.25
C ALA A 137 -14.88 -21.07 17.27
N LYS A 138 -14.54 -21.07 15.98
CA LYS A 138 -15.50 -20.69 14.94
C LYS A 138 -16.69 -21.65 15.06
N PRO A 139 -17.93 -21.16 15.10
CA PRO A 139 -19.09 -22.04 15.07
C PRO A 139 -19.00 -22.91 13.81
N LYS A 140 -19.36 -24.20 13.92
CA LYS A 140 -19.42 -25.14 12.80
C LYS A 140 -20.34 -24.58 11.72
N ARG A 141 -19.76 -23.89 10.74
CA ARG A 141 -20.50 -23.27 9.64
C ARG A 141 -20.90 -24.39 8.70
N HIS A 142 -22.20 -24.67 8.60
CA HIS A 142 -22.72 -25.72 7.72
C HIS A 142 -22.14 -25.56 6.30
N LEU A 143 -21.46 -26.60 5.81
CA LEU A 143 -20.73 -26.61 4.54
C LEU A 143 -21.63 -26.17 3.37
N ALA A 144 -22.88 -26.62 3.39
CA ALA A 144 -23.91 -26.31 2.39
C ALA A 144 -24.22 -24.81 2.25
N LYS A 145 -24.07 -24.00 3.32
CA LYS A 145 -24.24 -22.54 3.27
C LYS A 145 -22.90 -21.82 3.07
N ALA A 146 -21.78 -22.44 3.46
CA ALA A 146 -20.46 -21.84 3.33
C ALA A 146 -19.94 -21.85 1.88
N VAL A 147 -20.17 -22.95 1.16
CA VAL A 147 -19.74 -23.15 -0.24
C VAL A 147 -20.36 -22.12 -1.20
N PRO A 148 -21.68 -21.90 -1.26
CA PRO A 148 -22.26 -20.93 -2.20
C PRO A 148 -21.82 -19.49 -1.89
N ILE A 149 -21.69 -19.13 -0.61
CA ILE A 149 -21.19 -17.80 -0.21
C ILE A 149 -19.71 -17.63 -0.59
N PHE A 150 -18.90 -18.68 -0.46
CA PHE A 150 -17.51 -18.66 -0.90
C PHE A 150 -17.40 -18.51 -2.42
N LEU A 151 -18.16 -19.31 -3.18
CA LEU A 151 -18.23 -19.23 -4.64
C LEU A 151 -18.68 -17.84 -5.10
N ALA A 152 -19.77 -17.29 -4.56
CA ALA A 152 -20.24 -15.95 -4.92
C ALA A 152 -19.17 -14.88 -4.68
N LYS A 153 -18.47 -14.94 -3.54
CA LYS A 153 -17.36 -14.02 -3.25
C LYS A 153 -16.17 -14.23 -4.18
N MET A 154 -15.88 -15.46 -4.57
CA MET A 154 -14.79 -15.78 -5.50
C MET A 154 -15.11 -15.26 -6.90
N THR A 155 -16.32 -15.51 -7.41
CA THR A 155 -16.79 -15.02 -8.70
C THR A 155 -16.80 -13.50 -8.77
N LEU A 156 -17.28 -12.81 -7.73
CA LEU A 156 -17.27 -11.34 -7.68
C LEU A 156 -15.84 -10.79 -7.70
N LYS A 157 -14.93 -11.39 -6.93
CA LYS A 157 -13.51 -11.00 -6.95
C LYS A 157 -12.88 -11.27 -8.31
N LEU A 158 -13.13 -12.43 -8.90
CA LEU A 158 -12.59 -12.80 -10.20
C LEU A 158 -13.08 -11.82 -11.28
N SER A 159 -14.37 -11.53 -11.31
CA SER A 159 -14.95 -10.53 -12.22
C SER A 159 -14.32 -9.15 -12.06
N PHE A 160 -14.16 -8.68 -10.81
CA PHE A 160 -13.50 -7.40 -10.53
C PHE A 160 -12.03 -7.37 -11.00
N TYR A 161 -11.25 -8.44 -10.74
CA TYR A 161 -9.86 -8.52 -11.19
C TYR A 161 -9.74 -8.69 -12.71
N SER A 162 -10.67 -9.39 -13.36
CA SER A 162 -10.75 -9.48 -14.81
C SER A 162 -11.02 -8.12 -15.44
N LEU A 163 -11.94 -7.33 -14.87
CA LEU A 163 -12.20 -5.96 -15.34
C LEU A 163 -10.95 -5.07 -15.20
N ILE A 164 -10.28 -5.11 -14.04
CA ILE A 164 -9.02 -4.38 -13.83
C ILE A 164 -7.93 -4.84 -14.81
N PHE A 165 -7.86 -6.14 -15.09
CA PHE A 165 -6.91 -6.69 -16.05
C PHE A 165 -7.19 -6.13 -17.46
N MET A 166 -8.45 -6.08 -17.89
CA MET A 166 -8.81 -5.48 -19.18
C MET A 166 -8.45 -4.00 -19.25
N VAL A 167 -8.70 -3.22 -18.19
CA VAL A 167 -8.24 -1.82 -18.12
C VAL A 167 -6.72 -1.74 -18.22
N SER A 168 -5.98 -2.68 -17.62
CA SER A 168 -4.52 -2.71 -17.70
C SER A 168 -3.95 -2.98 -19.09
N LEU A 169 -4.75 -3.51 -20.03
CA LEU A 169 -4.32 -3.75 -21.42
C LEU A 169 -4.33 -2.49 -22.28
N ILE A 170 -4.92 -1.39 -21.79
CA ILE A 170 -4.84 -0.10 -22.48
C ILE A 170 -3.37 0.35 -22.47
N PRO A 171 -2.74 0.55 -23.65
CA PRO A 171 -1.32 0.86 -23.72
C PRO A 171 -0.97 2.09 -22.90
N ILE A 172 0.06 1.93 -22.04
CA ILE A 172 0.56 2.93 -21.08
C ILE A 172 -0.49 3.40 -20.06
N ALA A 173 -1.55 4.08 -20.49
CA ALA A 173 -2.60 4.67 -19.66
C ALA A 173 -3.31 3.65 -18.75
N GLY A 174 -3.49 2.42 -19.21
CA GLY A 174 -4.13 1.35 -18.43
C GLY A 174 -3.44 1.08 -17.10
N VAL A 175 -2.10 1.09 -17.09
CA VAL A 175 -1.31 0.85 -15.87
C VAL A 175 -1.53 1.96 -14.84
N PHE A 176 -1.58 3.21 -15.29
CA PHE A 176 -1.88 4.37 -14.44
C PHE A 176 -3.30 4.34 -13.90
N LEU A 177 -4.29 4.03 -14.74
CA LEU A 177 -5.69 3.89 -14.33
C LEU A 177 -5.86 2.81 -13.27
N VAL A 178 -5.25 1.64 -13.45
CA VAL A 178 -5.30 0.56 -12.45
C VAL A 178 -4.67 0.99 -11.12
N ARG A 179 -3.59 1.78 -11.14
CA ARG A 179 -3.00 2.33 -9.92
C ARG A 179 -3.94 3.29 -9.20
N ILE A 180 -4.59 4.20 -9.92
CA ILE A 180 -5.54 5.16 -9.36
C ILE A 180 -6.76 4.42 -8.78
N ILE A 181 -7.35 3.49 -9.54
CA ILE A 181 -8.51 2.70 -9.10
C ILE A 181 -8.19 1.93 -7.82
N ARG A 182 -6.98 1.39 -7.71
CA ARG A 182 -6.55 0.60 -6.55
C ARG A 182 -5.94 1.43 -5.42
N SER A 183 -5.80 2.75 -5.58
CA SER A 183 -5.10 3.63 -4.63
C SER A 183 -5.58 3.49 -3.19
N GLY A 184 -6.89 3.57 -2.94
CA GLY A 184 -7.45 3.41 -1.59
C GLY A 184 -7.12 2.07 -0.95
N THR A 185 -7.14 0.99 -1.75
CA THR A 185 -6.72 -0.34 -1.27
C THR A 185 -5.22 -0.39 -0.99
N VAL A 186 -4.39 0.18 -1.87
CA VAL A 186 -2.93 0.25 -1.68
C VAL A 186 -2.58 1.02 -0.42
N GLY A 187 -3.16 2.21 -0.21
CA GLY A 187 -2.92 3.01 0.99
C GLY A 187 -3.34 2.30 2.27
N TYR A 188 -4.45 1.56 2.24
CA TYR A 188 -4.88 0.73 3.38
C TYR A 188 -3.96 -0.48 3.64
N LEU A 189 -3.43 -1.11 2.59
CA LEU A 189 -2.51 -2.25 2.73
C LEU A 189 -1.24 -1.87 3.50
N TYR A 190 -0.78 -0.62 3.37
CA TYR A 190 0.34 -0.09 4.17
C TYR A 190 -0.02 0.06 5.65
N SER A 191 -1.29 0.31 5.98
CA SER A 191 -1.79 0.47 7.35
C SER A 191 -1.95 -0.86 8.09
N ILE A 192 -2.37 -1.92 7.39
CA ILE A 192 -2.78 -3.18 8.04
C ILE A 192 -1.70 -3.74 8.99
N PRO A 193 -0.43 -3.90 8.60
CA PRO A 193 0.58 -4.48 9.49
C PRO A 193 0.83 -3.61 10.72
N ILE A 194 0.72 -2.29 10.56
CA ILE A 194 0.95 -1.31 11.62
C ILE A 194 -0.26 -1.28 12.58
N LEU A 195 -1.48 -1.25 12.05
CA LEU A 195 -2.72 -1.35 12.82
C LEU A 195 -2.82 -2.68 13.59
N ALA A 196 -2.24 -3.76 13.05
CA ALA A 196 -2.21 -5.05 13.74
C ALA A 196 -1.37 -4.99 15.03
N VAL A 197 -0.36 -4.13 15.09
CA VAL A 197 0.43 -3.87 16.30
C VAL A 197 -0.39 -3.05 17.31
N GLN A 198 -1.23 -2.13 16.83
CA GLN A 198 -1.99 -1.18 17.67
C GLN A 198 -3.22 -1.75 18.41
N LYS A 199 -3.50 -3.07 18.35
CA LYS A 199 -4.68 -3.72 18.97
C LYS A 199 -5.91 -2.80 19.10
N PRO A 200 -6.54 -2.35 18.00
CA PRO A 200 -7.78 -1.60 18.13
C PRO A 200 -8.84 -2.50 18.79
N LEU A 201 -9.50 -1.99 19.82
CA LEU A 201 -10.72 -2.58 20.37
C LEU A 201 -11.68 -2.92 19.22
N SER A 202 -11.98 -4.20 19.02
CA SER A 202 -13.18 -4.77 18.37
C SER A 202 -13.70 -4.15 17.05
N LEU A 203 -12.96 -3.30 16.35
CA LEU A 203 -13.43 -2.72 15.09
C LEU A 203 -13.34 -3.75 13.98
N LYS A 204 -14.44 -3.96 13.24
CA LYS A 204 -14.45 -4.87 12.10
C LYS A 204 -13.52 -4.29 11.04
N LYS A 205 -12.64 -5.11 10.45
CA LYS A 205 -11.62 -4.69 9.44
C LYS A 205 -12.16 -3.82 8.29
N GLY A 206 -13.45 -3.88 7.97
CA GLY A 206 -14.08 -3.03 6.97
C GLY A 206 -14.37 -1.61 7.46
N GLU A 207 -14.71 -1.42 8.74
CA GLU A 207 -15.13 -0.12 9.28
C GLU A 207 -13.96 0.89 9.29
N ILE A 208 -12.75 0.44 9.65
CA ILE A 208 -11.54 1.28 9.61
C ILE A 208 -11.20 1.68 8.17
N PHE A 209 -11.34 0.74 7.21
CA PHE A 209 -11.07 1.03 5.81
C PHE A 209 -11.97 2.13 5.25
N TYR A 210 -13.28 2.01 5.48
CA TYR A 210 -14.25 2.98 4.97
C TYR A 210 -14.22 4.32 5.72
N ARG A 211 -13.92 4.31 7.02
CA ARG A 211 -13.77 5.54 7.82
C ARG A 211 -12.62 6.41 7.31
N ASP A 212 -11.48 5.78 7.01
CA ASP A 212 -10.26 6.47 6.59
C ASP A 212 -10.05 6.38 5.06
N LEU A 213 -11.12 6.13 4.28
CA LEU A 213 -11.03 5.88 2.84
C LEU A 213 -10.38 7.05 2.08
N GLY A 214 -10.80 8.28 2.35
CA GLY A 214 -10.25 9.48 1.68
C GLY A 214 -8.76 9.64 1.95
N LYS A 215 -8.34 9.46 3.21
CA LYS A 215 -6.94 9.48 3.64
C LYS A 215 -6.12 8.36 2.97
N ASN A 216 -6.68 7.16 2.88
CA ASN A 216 -6.04 6.01 2.24
C ASN A 216 -5.92 6.18 0.72
N VAL A 217 -6.90 6.82 0.07
CA VAL A 217 -6.83 7.17 -1.35
C VAL A 217 -5.72 8.20 -1.59
N ALA A 218 -5.72 9.32 -0.86
CA ALA A 218 -4.69 10.36 -0.99
C ALA A 218 -3.26 9.79 -0.83
N PHE A 219 -3.03 9.03 0.24
CA PHE A 219 -1.74 8.36 0.46
C PHE A 219 -1.42 7.35 -0.65
N GLY A 220 -2.41 6.54 -1.02
CA GLY A 220 -2.25 5.46 -1.99
C GLY A 220 -2.01 5.94 -3.43
N VAL A 221 -2.52 7.12 -3.80
CA VAL A 221 -2.23 7.73 -5.09
C VAL A 221 -0.75 8.08 -5.17
N VAL A 222 -0.24 8.90 -4.25
CA VAL A 222 1.16 9.35 -4.27
C VAL A 222 2.11 8.17 -4.06
N GLY A 223 1.86 7.33 -3.07
CA GLY A 223 2.67 6.13 -2.83
C GLY A 223 2.63 5.16 -4.01
N GLY A 224 1.49 5.03 -4.68
CA GLY A 224 1.32 4.23 -5.90
C GLY A 224 2.09 4.78 -7.10
N PHE A 225 2.17 6.10 -7.24
CA PHE A 225 2.98 6.77 -8.27
C PHE A 225 4.48 6.65 -8.01
N LEU A 226 4.92 6.77 -6.77
CA LEU A 226 6.32 6.52 -6.41
C LEU A 226 6.71 5.07 -6.76
N GLU A 227 5.82 4.11 -6.50
CA GLU A 227 6.03 2.72 -6.89
C GLU A 227 6.00 2.46 -8.41
N LEU A 228 5.53 3.40 -9.23
CA LEU A 228 5.51 3.23 -10.69
C LEU A 228 6.90 3.43 -11.31
N LEU A 229 7.83 4.09 -10.62
CA LEU A 229 9.21 4.23 -11.04
C LEU A 229 9.85 2.83 -11.16
N PRO A 230 10.15 2.35 -12.38
CA PRO A 230 10.81 1.07 -12.56
C PRO A 230 12.16 1.11 -11.85
N ILE A 231 12.64 -0.06 -11.41
CA ILE A 231 13.89 -0.22 -10.65
C ILE A 231 13.76 0.30 -9.21
N PHE A 232 13.34 1.55 -9.00
CA PHE A 232 13.27 2.17 -7.66
C PHE A 232 12.03 1.78 -6.84
N SER A 233 11.03 1.14 -7.45
CA SER A 233 9.79 0.76 -6.78
C SER A 233 10.01 -0.02 -5.48
N GLY A 234 11.03 -0.89 -5.41
CA GLY A 234 11.40 -1.59 -4.17
C GLY A 234 11.78 -0.66 -3.02
N LEU A 235 12.53 0.41 -3.29
CA LEU A 235 12.85 1.43 -2.28
C LEU A 235 11.60 2.21 -1.91
N CYS A 236 10.79 2.61 -2.90
CA CYS A 236 9.55 3.35 -2.67
C CYS A 236 8.54 2.57 -1.81
N ILE A 237 8.50 1.24 -1.91
CA ILE A 237 7.68 0.41 -1.00
C ILE A 237 8.13 0.58 0.45
N ALA A 238 9.43 0.54 0.70
CA ALA A 238 9.97 0.70 2.04
C ALA A 238 9.71 2.13 2.58
N THR A 239 9.90 3.15 1.76
CA THR A 239 9.62 4.55 2.15
C THR A 239 8.14 4.80 2.37
N ASN A 240 7.24 4.10 1.65
CA ASN A 240 5.80 4.15 1.92
C ASN A 240 5.44 3.55 3.28
N TYR A 241 6.10 2.47 3.74
CA TYR A 241 5.91 2.00 5.12
C TYR A 241 6.37 3.04 6.14
N ILE A 242 7.50 3.71 5.88
CA ILE A 242 8.02 4.76 6.75
C ILE A 242 7.03 5.94 6.80
N GLY A 243 6.57 6.42 5.64
CA GLY A 243 5.59 7.49 5.53
C GLY A 243 4.26 7.17 6.22
N ARG A 244 3.81 5.92 6.15
CA ARG A 244 2.62 5.47 6.89
C ARG A 244 2.85 5.46 8.40
N GLY A 245 4.04 5.07 8.85
CA GLY A 245 4.43 5.13 10.26
C GLY A 245 4.47 6.57 10.78
N LEU A 246 5.05 7.50 10.00
CA LEU A 246 5.06 8.94 10.32
C LEU A 246 3.65 9.49 10.46
N TRP A 247 2.76 9.21 9.49
CA TRP A 247 1.36 9.59 9.59
C TRP A 247 0.75 9.10 10.92
N LEU A 248 0.94 7.82 11.25
CA LEU A 248 0.34 7.29 12.47
C LEU A 248 0.88 7.97 13.75
N LEU A 249 2.16 8.29 13.80
CA LEU A 249 2.77 9.03 14.90
C LEU A 249 2.16 10.43 15.04
N ASP A 250 1.97 11.15 13.94
CA ASP A 250 1.34 12.47 13.94
C ASP A 250 -0.11 12.44 14.41
N GLU A 251 -0.86 11.42 13.98
CA GLU A 251 -2.26 11.25 14.39
C GLU A 251 -2.35 10.87 15.87
N SER A 252 -1.38 10.11 16.37
CA SER A 252 -1.28 9.77 17.80
C SER A 252 -0.91 11.00 18.65
N ALA A 253 0.01 11.85 18.18
CA ALA A 253 0.43 13.07 18.86
C ALA A 253 -0.67 14.13 18.93
N LYS A 254 -1.51 14.25 17.88
CA LYS A 254 -2.67 15.18 17.88
C LYS A 254 -3.75 14.83 18.90
N LEU A 255 -3.80 13.57 19.33
CA LEU A 255 -4.73 13.11 20.36
C LEU A 255 -4.18 13.36 21.79
N GLU A 256 -2.97 13.92 21.91
CA GLU A 256 -2.40 14.37 23.18
C GLU A 256 -2.84 15.83 23.45
N PRO A 257 -3.51 16.12 24.57
CA PRO A 257 -3.79 17.50 24.96
C PRO A 257 -2.47 18.19 25.33
N GLY A 258 -1.97 19.09 24.47
CA GLY A 258 -0.85 19.98 24.78
C GLY A 258 0.28 20.08 23.74
N VAL A 259 0.30 19.26 22.68
CA VAL A 259 1.36 19.32 21.64
C VAL A 259 0.82 19.98 20.36
N SER A 260 1.31 21.19 20.07
CA SER A 260 0.91 21.95 18.87
C SER A 260 1.45 21.31 17.58
N PRO A 261 0.63 21.13 16.52
CA PRO A 261 1.05 20.58 15.23
C PRO A 261 2.24 21.30 14.59
N LYS A 262 2.46 22.58 14.94
CA LYS A 262 3.54 23.41 14.39
C LYS A 262 4.92 23.04 14.92
N GLN A 263 5.02 22.53 16.15
CA GLN A 263 6.31 22.10 16.72
C GLN A 263 6.79 20.78 16.12
N PHE A 264 5.87 19.91 15.69
CA PHE A 264 6.22 18.65 15.04
C PHE A 264 6.76 18.85 13.62
N LEU A 265 6.19 19.77 12.85
CA LEU A 265 6.65 20.11 11.49
C LEU A 265 7.98 20.86 11.47
N ALA A 266 8.32 21.61 12.52
CA ALA A 266 9.60 22.32 12.65
C ALA A 266 10.78 21.42 13.07
N SER A 267 10.53 20.13 13.33
CA SER A 267 11.54 19.12 13.67
C SER A 267 11.88 18.17 12.51
N LEU A 268 11.37 18.48 11.31
CA LEU A 268 11.78 17.88 10.04
C LEU A 268 12.96 18.66 9.47
#